data_AF-A0A9R1C844-F1
#
_entry.id   AF-A0A9R1C844-F1
#
_cell.length_a   1.000
_cell.length_b   1.000
_cell.length_c   1.000
_cell.angle_alpha   90.00
_cell.angle_beta   90.00
_cell.angle_gamma   90.00
#
_symmetry.space_group_name_H-M   'P 1'
#
loop_
_entity.id
_entity.type
_entity.pdbx_description
1 polymer ?
#
loop_
_entity_poly.entity_id
_entity_poly.type
_entity_poly.pdbx_seq_one_letter_code
_entity_poly.pdbx_strand_id
1 'polypeptide(L)'
;MYDGVLTPNLRVGLRVAPHWSVGMTAGYRPWPTDDVSTRKLRHLLLSPSVRYWTDSVNVHHFFGANIIYSHYNVGGIKFPFGLYKSVRNERRQGDLVALGIFYGYSWPLGRFFNLEAMIGAAIGYTSYDRFECVHCGQMLGHEKKLFGMPQAALNIVINIPGRPAKLREAEEPVVVVPPPTTATEEAQPEPFEPVVRLVPDFTGRAGQLQKDNPVLAHISQYKPYDRTRIMRRDKDALYVHFPLAKSVLHTDFRENESVLERIVDITRQIMADTTSSVKVIQIIGLASIEGPIAGNEKLATNRALALQHYVQEQLQIPDSLFDTVGGGEAWADFRDQLAECVTTEPQHSEELQQALDIIDSESDANIREQKLRRMNGGRTWKYIKEHILSDQRNSGYVRIFYDYVPDKAAKVINEASELLTTDCIDCHREALRLLQTVRNDERAQNALGVALWLCGQQDEALECFRRAAANGNSDAQENLRRLEAMTTTK
;
A
#
# COMPACT_ATOMS: atom_id res chain seq x y z
N MET A 1 -8.00 -13.11 7.64
CA MET A 1 -8.50 -11.71 7.74
C MET A 1 -9.01 -11.25 6.36
N TYR A 2 -9.95 -11.99 5.75
CA TYR A 2 -10.13 -11.97 4.27
C TYR A 2 -11.34 -11.19 3.74
N ASP A 3 -12.15 -10.54 4.58
CA ASP A 3 -13.38 -9.87 4.14
C ASP A 3 -13.40 -8.36 4.48
N GLY A 4 -12.23 -7.72 4.54
CA GLY A 4 -12.09 -6.30 4.94
C GLY A 4 -12.50 -5.27 3.89
N VAL A 5 -12.69 -5.64 2.61
CA VAL A 5 -13.00 -4.70 1.52
C VAL A 5 -14.10 -5.26 0.62
N LEU A 6 -15.26 -5.54 1.20
CA LEU A 6 -16.38 -6.11 0.43
C LEU A 6 -17.12 -5.07 -0.45
N THR A 7 -16.83 -3.78 -0.26
CA THR A 7 -17.40 -2.68 -1.05
C THR A 7 -16.42 -1.51 -1.15
N PRO A 8 -16.05 -1.03 -2.35
CA PRO A 8 -15.40 0.27 -2.47
C PRO A 8 -16.40 1.36 -2.08
N ASN A 9 -16.01 2.22 -1.14
CA ASN A 9 -16.80 3.37 -0.71
C ASN A 9 -16.05 4.65 -1.08
N LEU A 10 -16.74 5.60 -1.70
CA LEU A 10 -16.20 6.92 -2.03
C LEU A 10 -16.84 7.95 -1.11
N ARG A 11 -16.05 8.87 -0.58
CA ARG A 11 -16.53 10.01 0.20
C ARG A 11 -16.11 11.32 -0.44
N VAL A 12 -17.07 12.24 -0.57
CA VAL A 12 -16.83 13.62 -0.98
C VAL A 12 -17.21 14.53 0.18
N GLY A 13 -16.35 15.48 0.53
CA GLY A 13 -16.54 16.40 1.65
C GLY A 13 -16.30 17.86 1.23
N LEU A 14 -17.03 18.77 1.87
CA LEU A 14 -16.92 20.21 1.70
C LEU A 14 -16.71 20.86 3.08
N ARG A 15 -15.72 21.75 3.15
CA ARG A 15 -15.55 22.66 4.29
C ARG A 15 -16.63 23.74 4.22
N VAL A 16 -17.42 23.88 5.29
CA VAL A 16 -18.50 24.86 5.38
C VAL A 16 -18.21 25.97 6.39
N ALA A 17 -17.35 25.70 7.37
CA ALA A 17 -16.85 26.69 8.34
C ALA A 17 -15.41 26.33 8.78
N PRO A 18 -14.73 27.14 9.62
CA PRO A 18 -13.37 26.82 10.07
C PRO A 18 -13.21 25.46 10.75
N HIS A 19 -14.21 25.08 11.55
CA HIS A 19 -14.24 23.85 12.32
C HIS A 19 -15.29 22.84 11.81
N TRP A 20 -15.98 23.13 10.69
CA TRP A 20 -17.10 22.30 10.24
C TRP A 20 -16.94 21.84 8.79
N SER A 21 -17.22 20.56 8.57
CA SER A 21 -17.32 19.97 7.24
C SER A 21 -18.58 19.12 7.11
N VAL A 22 -19.17 19.14 5.92
CA VAL A 22 -20.25 18.21 5.53
C VAL A 22 -19.73 17.29 4.44
N GLY A 23 -20.22 16.06 4.38
CA GLY A 23 -19.80 15.13 3.33
C GLY A 23 -20.80 14.02 3.07
N MET A 24 -20.70 13.43 1.89
CA MET A 24 -21.51 12.30 1.44
C MET A 24 -20.59 11.11 1.22
N THR A 25 -20.88 9.99 1.88
CA THR A 25 -20.26 8.70 1.56
C THR A 25 -21.24 7.89 0.72
N ALA A 26 -20.80 7.41 -0.44
CA ALA A 26 -21.58 6.53 -1.29
C ALA A 26 -20.81 5.22 -1.50
N GLY A 27 -21.52 4.10 -1.38
CA GLY A 27 -21.03 2.77 -1.69
C GLY A 27 -21.98 2.12 -2.68
N TYR A 28 -21.46 1.56 -3.76
CA TYR A 28 -22.29 0.93 -4.78
C TYR A 28 -21.62 -0.31 -5.34
N ARG A 29 -22.34 -1.44 -5.33
CA ARG A 29 -21.87 -2.71 -5.91
C ARG A 29 -22.93 -3.34 -6.83
N PRO A 30 -22.93 -2.99 -8.14
CA PRO A 30 -23.84 -3.58 -9.13
C PRO A 30 -23.25 -4.80 -9.89
N TRP A 31 -24.12 -5.77 -10.19
CA TRP A 31 -24.02 -6.87 -11.19
C TRP A 31 -22.92 -7.96 -10.98
N PRO A 32 -23.11 -9.18 -11.55
CA PRO A 32 -22.84 -10.46 -10.87
C PRO A 32 -21.43 -11.05 -11.09
N THR A 33 -20.96 -11.85 -10.14
CA THR A 33 -20.06 -12.99 -10.43
C THR A 33 -20.93 -14.25 -10.38
N ASP A 34 -21.39 -14.70 -11.54
CA ASP A 34 -22.14 -15.94 -11.79
C ASP A 34 -23.29 -16.30 -10.83
N ASP A 35 -24.47 -16.64 -11.38
CA ASP A 35 -25.58 -17.21 -10.58
C ASP A 35 -25.22 -18.58 -9.93
N VAL A 36 -24.00 -19.08 -10.18
CA VAL A 36 -23.36 -20.26 -9.57
C VAL A 36 -22.69 -19.94 -8.22
N SER A 37 -22.43 -18.66 -7.90
CA SER A 37 -21.75 -18.29 -6.64
C SER A 37 -22.70 -18.32 -5.43
N THR A 38 -22.28 -18.99 -4.37
CA THR A 38 -23.06 -19.21 -3.13
C THR A 38 -23.25 -17.96 -2.26
N ARG A 39 -22.79 -16.78 -2.71
CA ARG A 39 -22.79 -15.53 -1.93
C ARG A 39 -23.41 -14.37 -2.71
N LYS A 40 -24.43 -13.73 -2.15
CA LYS A 40 -25.07 -12.52 -2.69
C LYS A 40 -24.73 -11.33 -1.80
N LEU A 41 -24.09 -10.30 -2.37
CA LEU A 41 -23.82 -9.00 -1.72
C LEU A 41 -24.08 -7.86 -2.72
N ARG A 42 -25.34 -7.43 -2.83
CA ARG A 42 -25.71 -6.25 -3.62
C ARG A 42 -26.22 -5.17 -2.68
N HIS A 43 -25.71 -3.95 -2.80
CA HIS A 43 -26.24 -2.83 -2.04
C HIS A 43 -25.91 -1.49 -2.68
N LEU A 44 -26.76 -0.52 -2.36
CA LEU A 44 -26.53 0.91 -2.52
C LEU A 44 -26.49 1.50 -1.12
N LEU A 45 -25.39 2.13 -0.75
CA LEU A 45 -25.17 2.82 0.52
C LEU A 45 -25.06 4.32 0.27
N LEU A 46 -25.84 5.11 0.99
CA LEU A 46 -25.71 6.56 1.05
C LEU A 46 -25.57 6.97 2.52
N SER A 47 -24.57 7.78 2.82
CA SER A 47 -24.34 8.27 4.17
C SER A 47 -23.90 9.74 4.18
N PRO A 48 -24.87 10.68 4.24
CA PRO A 48 -24.54 12.07 4.55
C PRO A 48 -24.04 12.18 5.99
N SER A 49 -23.03 13.02 6.18
CA SER A 49 -22.35 13.20 7.46
C SER A 49 -22.00 14.66 7.69
N VAL A 50 -22.02 15.06 8.96
CA VAL A 50 -21.51 16.34 9.45
C VAL A 50 -20.38 16.05 10.43
N ARG A 51 -19.33 16.88 10.41
CA ARG A 51 -18.19 16.77 11.31
C ARG A 51 -17.80 18.11 11.87
N TYR A 52 -17.45 18.09 13.15
CA TYR A 52 -16.79 19.13 13.89
C TYR A 52 -15.32 18.75 14.11
N TRP A 53 -14.41 19.66 13.81
CA TRP A 53 -12.96 19.51 13.94
C TRP A 53 -12.48 20.38 15.10
N THR A 54 -11.63 19.84 15.98
CA THR A 54 -11.12 20.61 17.14
C THR A 54 -10.18 21.72 16.69
N ASP A 55 -9.39 21.44 15.66
CA ASP A 55 -8.43 22.36 15.06
C ASP A 55 -9.02 22.87 13.74
N SER A 56 -8.28 22.85 12.63
CA SER A 56 -8.86 23.13 11.31
C SER A 56 -9.48 21.90 10.66
N VAL A 57 -10.39 22.10 9.71
CA VAL A 57 -10.91 21.00 8.88
C VAL A 57 -9.77 20.14 8.31
N ASN A 58 -9.90 18.82 8.48
CA ASN A 58 -8.95 17.78 8.08
C ASN A 58 -7.68 17.67 8.94
N VAL A 59 -7.63 18.34 10.10
CA VAL A 59 -6.46 18.32 11.00
C VAL A 59 -6.84 17.67 12.34
N HIS A 60 -6.09 16.64 12.73
CA HIS A 60 -6.22 15.92 14.00
C HIS A 60 -7.64 15.43 14.32
N HIS A 61 -8.23 15.87 15.42
CA HIS A 61 -9.43 15.27 16.00
C HIS A 61 -10.71 15.79 15.36
N PHE A 62 -11.65 14.88 15.12
CA PHE A 62 -13.01 15.24 14.72
C PHE A 62 -14.07 14.37 15.36
N PHE A 63 -15.24 14.99 15.58
CA PHE A 63 -16.47 14.34 16.00
C PHE A 63 -17.50 14.51 14.91
N GLY A 64 -18.30 13.49 14.64
CA GLY A 64 -19.31 13.60 13.61
C GLY A 64 -20.54 12.76 13.85
N ALA A 65 -21.57 13.09 13.07
CA ALA A 65 -22.81 12.35 13.02
C ALA A 65 -23.12 12.03 11.56
N ASN A 66 -23.73 10.87 11.32
CA ASN A 66 -24.18 10.48 10.00
C ASN A 66 -25.57 9.86 10.02
N ILE A 67 -26.26 10.03 8.90
CA ILE A 67 -27.41 9.20 8.55
C ILE A 67 -26.88 8.16 7.58
N ILE A 68 -27.35 6.91 7.68
CA ILE A 68 -27.03 5.83 6.77
C ILE A 68 -28.33 5.33 6.17
N TYR A 69 -28.44 5.39 4.85
CA TYR A 69 -29.45 4.66 4.10
C TYR A 69 -28.76 3.57 3.29
N SER A 70 -29.29 2.35 3.33
CA SER A 70 -28.79 1.25 2.52
C SER A 70 -29.93 0.40 1.99
N HIS A 71 -30.04 0.30 0.67
CA HIS A 71 -30.84 -0.75 0.05
C HIS A 71 -29.94 -1.95 -0.20
N TYR A 72 -30.30 -3.13 0.31
CA TYR A 72 -29.42 -4.28 0.32
C TYR A 72 -30.13 -5.58 -0.08
N ASN A 73 -29.38 -6.49 -0.69
CA ASN A 73 -29.74 -7.86 -0.98
C ASN A 73 -28.54 -8.75 -0.64
N VAL A 74 -28.61 -9.38 0.52
CA VAL A 74 -27.49 -10.10 1.14
C VAL A 74 -27.87 -11.54 1.49
N GLY A 75 -26.99 -12.50 1.22
CA GLY A 75 -27.17 -13.90 1.60
C GLY A 75 -25.87 -14.69 1.40
N GLY A 76 -25.59 -15.66 2.26
CA GLY A 76 -24.36 -16.46 2.18
C GLY A 76 -23.08 -15.74 2.65
N ILE A 77 -23.22 -14.66 3.43
CA ILE A 77 -22.08 -13.85 3.91
C ILE A 77 -21.81 -14.12 5.39
N LYS A 78 -20.54 -14.34 5.72
CA LYS A 78 -20.05 -14.44 7.09
C LYS A 78 -19.51 -13.09 7.55
N PHE A 79 -20.33 -12.30 8.25
CA PHE A 79 -19.85 -11.06 8.86
C PHE A 79 -18.77 -11.34 9.93
N PRO A 80 -17.77 -10.45 10.09
CA PRO A 80 -16.72 -10.57 11.08
C PRO A 80 -17.27 -10.54 12.51
N PHE A 81 -16.52 -11.11 13.46
CA PHE A 81 -16.86 -11.17 14.90
C PHE A 81 -18.18 -11.89 15.24
N GLY A 82 -18.70 -12.71 14.33
CA GLY A 82 -19.92 -13.49 14.58
C GLY A 82 -21.20 -12.65 14.62
N LEU A 83 -21.16 -11.42 14.13
CA LEU A 83 -22.33 -10.57 13.93
C LEU A 83 -23.25 -11.19 12.86
N TYR A 84 -24.57 -11.00 13.00
CA TYR A 84 -25.57 -11.37 11.99
C TYR A 84 -25.50 -12.82 11.46
N LYS A 85 -25.33 -13.81 12.36
CA LYS A 85 -25.17 -15.25 12.03
C LYS A 85 -26.27 -15.82 11.11
N SER A 86 -27.49 -15.27 11.14
CA SER A 86 -28.64 -15.74 10.35
C SER A 86 -28.52 -15.47 8.84
N VAL A 87 -27.68 -14.51 8.42
CA VAL A 87 -27.49 -14.15 6.99
C VAL A 87 -26.63 -15.19 6.23
N ARG A 88 -26.09 -16.20 6.94
CA ARG A 88 -25.30 -17.28 6.34
C ARG A 88 -26.14 -18.27 5.53
N ASN A 89 -27.35 -18.57 6.00
CA ASN A 89 -28.22 -19.58 5.40
C ASN A 89 -29.48 -18.96 4.77
N GLU A 90 -29.80 -17.71 5.10
CA GLU A 90 -30.97 -17.00 4.60
C GLU A 90 -30.57 -15.79 3.76
N ARG A 91 -31.35 -15.50 2.71
CA ARG A 91 -31.21 -14.27 1.94
C ARG A 91 -32.16 -13.21 2.49
N ARG A 92 -31.66 -11.99 2.66
CA ARG A 92 -32.41 -10.81 3.11
C ARG A 92 -32.33 -9.71 2.08
N GLN A 93 -33.48 -9.18 1.72
CA GLN A 93 -33.58 -8.06 0.79
C GLN A 93 -34.44 -6.96 1.41
N GLY A 94 -33.95 -5.72 1.46
CA GLY A 94 -34.70 -4.64 2.09
C GLY A 94 -33.93 -3.35 2.25
N ASP A 95 -34.50 -2.46 3.05
CA ASP A 95 -34.01 -1.12 3.30
C ASP A 95 -33.59 -0.95 4.76
N LEU A 96 -32.47 -0.28 4.97
CA LEU A 96 -31.91 0.06 6.27
C LEU A 96 -31.74 1.56 6.37
N VAL A 97 -32.21 2.13 7.47
CA VAL A 97 -31.95 3.51 7.87
C VAL A 97 -31.32 3.50 9.25
N ALA A 98 -30.19 4.18 9.43
CA ALA A 98 -29.53 4.30 10.72
C ALA A 98 -29.05 5.72 11.00
N LEU A 99 -29.00 6.08 12.27
CA LEU A 99 -28.41 7.33 12.76
C LEU A 99 -27.18 6.98 13.60
N GLY A 100 -26.03 7.56 13.27
CA GLY A 100 -24.76 7.26 13.92
C GLY A 100 -24.02 8.47 14.42
N ILE A 101 -23.15 8.23 15.40
CA ILE A 101 -22.16 9.16 15.93
C ILE A 101 -20.78 8.49 15.89
N PHE A 102 -19.75 9.27 15.62
CA PHE A 102 -18.39 8.76 15.51
C PHE A 102 -17.35 9.80 15.95
N TYR A 103 -16.21 9.28 16.36
CA TYR A 103 -14.99 10.02 16.62
C TYR A 103 -13.92 9.56 15.62
N GLY A 104 -13.06 10.47 15.18
CA GLY A 104 -11.94 10.12 14.33
C GLY A 104 -10.74 11.03 14.50
N TYR A 105 -9.64 10.57 13.91
CA TYR A 105 -8.35 11.27 13.90
C TYR A 105 -7.78 11.28 12.49
N SER A 106 -7.29 12.44 12.06
CA SER A 106 -6.66 12.69 10.76
C SER A 106 -5.17 12.94 10.93
N TRP A 107 -4.34 12.08 10.35
CA TRP A 107 -2.90 12.26 10.22
C TRP A 107 -2.57 12.91 8.88
N PRO A 108 -1.98 14.11 8.87
CA PRO A 108 -1.43 14.70 7.66
C PRO A 108 -0.23 13.87 7.18
N LEU A 109 -0.34 13.27 6.00
CA LEU A 109 0.74 12.49 5.39
C LEU A 109 1.55 13.32 4.38
N GLY A 110 1.06 14.51 4.02
CA GLY A 110 1.71 15.44 3.12
C GLY A 110 0.78 16.59 2.74
N ARG A 111 1.15 17.39 1.73
CA ARG A 111 0.37 18.56 1.30
C ARG A 111 -1.05 18.20 0.83
N PHE A 112 -1.20 17.05 0.18
CA PHE A 112 -2.45 16.66 -0.47
C PHE A 112 -3.12 15.44 0.15
N PHE A 113 -2.46 14.69 1.04
CA PHE A 113 -2.97 13.42 1.55
C PHE A 113 -3.05 13.42 3.06
N ASN A 114 -4.19 12.97 3.58
CA ASN A 114 -4.36 12.65 4.99
C ASN A 114 -4.82 11.20 5.13
N LEU A 115 -4.40 10.55 6.20
CA LEU A 115 -4.96 9.26 6.65
C LEU A 115 -5.96 9.55 7.76
N GLU A 116 -7.19 9.05 7.65
CA GLU A 116 -8.22 9.19 8.68
C GLU A 116 -8.59 7.81 9.25
N ALA A 117 -8.56 7.66 10.57
CA ALA A 117 -9.21 6.57 11.26
C ALA A 117 -10.47 7.06 11.96
N MET A 118 -11.56 6.27 11.87
CA MET A 118 -12.82 6.56 12.57
C MET A 118 -13.33 5.33 13.31
N ILE A 119 -13.96 5.56 14.46
CA ILE A 119 -14.69 4.57 15.24
C ILE A 119 -15.98 5.20 15.78
N GLY A 120 -17.07 4.44 15.79
CA GLY A 120 -18.37 4.95 16.20
C GLY A 120 -19.42 3.86 16.34
N ALA A 121 -20.66 4.29 16.52
CA ALA A 121 -21.81 3.41 16.60
C ALA A 121 -23.05 4.10 16.03
N ALA A 122 -23.96 3.30 15.49
CA ALA A 122 -25.24 3.74 14.95
C ALA A 122 -26.39 2.88 15.48
N ILE A 123 -27.55 3.50 15.62
CA ILE A 123 -28.81 2.81 15.88
C ILE A 123 -29.58 2.79 14.57
N GLY A 124 -29.90 1.59 14.11
CA GLY A 124 -30.52 1.35 12.81
C GLY A 124 -31.86 0.64 12.93
N TYR A 125 -32.74 1.00 12.02
CA TYR A 125 -33.99 0.31 11.74
C TYR A 125 -33.89 -0.31 10.34
N THR A 126 -34.26 -1.59 10.22
CA THR A 126 -34.28 -2.28 8.94
C THR A 126 -35.62 -2.95 8.69
N SER A 127 -36.10 -2.88 7.45
CA SER A 127 -37.30 -3.54 6.93
C SER A 127 -36.87 -4.46 5.79
N TYR A 128 -37.05 -5.77 5.94
CA TYR A 128 -36.54 -6.73 4.96
C TYR A 128 -37.44 -7.95 4.77
N ASP A 129 -37.41 -8.48 3.55
CA ASP A 129 -38.00 -9.77 3.19
C ASP A 129 -36.97 -10.88 3.37
N ARG A 130 -37.39 -11.99 3.99
CA ARG A 130 -36.58 -13.20 4.18
C ARG A 130 -36.91 -14.23 3.11
N PHE A 131 -35.88 -14.89 2.59
CA PHE A 131 -36.01 -15.99 1.64
C PHE A 131 -35.27 -17.23 2.16
N GLU A 132 -35.88 -18.40 1.95
CA GLU A 132 -35.43 -19.69 2.49
C GLU A 132 -34.01 -20.10 2.04
N CYS A 133 -33.61 -19.70 0.82
CA CYS A 133 -32.26 -19.98 0.34
C CYS A 133 -31.66 -18.85 -0.52
N VAL A 134 -30.35 -18.95 -0.76
CA VAL A 134 -29.54 -17.94 -1.47
C VAL A 134 -29.86 -17.90 -2.97
N HIS A 135 -30.16 -19.03 -3.62
CA HIS A 135 -30.36 -19.13 -5.07
C HIS A 135 -31.84 -19.07 -5.49
N CYS A 136 -32.73 -19.88 -4.90
CA CYS A 136 -34.14 -20.04 -5.25
C CYS A 136 -35.03 -20.22 -4.00
N GLY A 137 -35.54 -19.13 -3.42
CA GLY A 137 -36.31 -19.19 -2.18
C GLY A 137 -37.72 -18.64 -2.33
N GLN A 138 -38.71 -19.34 -1.77
CA GLN A 138 -39.99 -18.75 -1.43
C GLN A 138 -39.79 -17.68 -0.34
N MET A 139 -40.61 -16.63 -0.36
CA MET A 139 -40.58 -15.59 0.67
C MET A 139 -41.10 -16.18 1.99
N LEU A 140 -40.24 -16.23 3.01
CA LEU A 140 -40.59 -16.75 4.33
C LEU A 140 -41.42 -15.76 5.15
N GLY A 141 -41.21 -14.46 4.92
CA GLY A 141 -41.94 -13.40 5.61
C GLY A 141 -41.22 -12.06 5.57
N HIS A 142 -41.94 -11.02 6.00
CA HIS A 142 -41.44 -9.65 6.12
C HIS A 142 -41.17 -9.33 7.59
N GLU A 143 -39.97 -8.82 7.89
CA GLU A 143 -39.57 -8.45 9.24
C GLU A 143 -39.09 -7.01 9.33
N LYS A 144 -39.34 -6.42 10.50
CA LYS A 144 -38.89 -5.08 10.88
C LYS A 144 -38.09 -5.20 12.17
N LYS A 145 -36.87 -4.67 12.20
CA LYS A 145 -35.97 -4.84 13.35
C LYS A 145 -35.17 -3.58 13.65
N LEU A 146 -35.12 -3.22 14.92
CA LEU A 146 -34.17 -2.25 15.47
C LEU A 146 -32.88 -2.98 15.86
N PHE A 147 -31.72 -2.40 15.56
CA PHE A 147 -30.42 -3.00 15.85
C PHE A 147 -29.36 -1.92 16.07
N GLY A 148 -28.31 -2.27 16.83
CA GLY A 148 -27.09 -1.46 16.97
C GLY A 148 -26.03 -1.89 15.95
N MET A 149 -25.35 -0.93 15.35
CA MET A 149 -24.30 -1.14 14.35
C MET A 149 -23.01 -0.45 14.79
N PRO A 150 -21.92 -1.18 15.10
CA PRO A 150 -20.62 -0.55 15.25
C PRO A 150 -20.13 -0.03 13.91
N GLN A 151 -19.43 1.11 13.93
CA GLN A 151 -18.84 1.75 12.76
C GLN A 151 -17.33 1.84 12.95
N ALA A 152 -16.56 1.47 11.92
CA ALA A 152 -15.13 1.70 11.86
C ALA A 152 -14.71 1.89 10.40
N ALA A 153 -13.76 2.79 10.15
CA ALA A 153 -13.12 2.89 8.83
C ALA A 153 -11.72 3.48 8.91
N LEU A 154 -10.93 3.15 7.88
CA LEU A 154 -9.68 3.80 7.53
C LEU A 154 -9.89 4.44 6.15
N ASN A 155 -9.60 5.73 6.01
CA ASN A 155 -9.77 6.48 4.77
C ASN A 155 -8.45 7.14 4.38
N ILE A 156 -8.15 7.15 3.09
CA ILE A 156 -7.15 8.04 2.50
C ILE A 156 -7.91 9.23 1.92
N VAL A 157 -7.60 10.44 2.38
CA VAL A 157 -8.28 11.68 1.99
C VAL A 157 -7.35 12.51 1.12
N ILE A 158 -7.87 12.98 -0.01
CA ILE A 158 -7.17 13.89 -0.92
C ILE A 158 -7.70 15.30 -0.69
N ASN A 159 -6.85 16.19 -0.20
CA ASN A 159 -7.14 17.61 -0.01
C ASN A 159 -6.90 18.36 -1.32
N ILE A 160 -7.97 18.76 -2.01
CA ILE A 160 -7.88 19.59 -3.23
C ILE A 160 -7.84 21.06 -2.79
N PRO A 161 -6.76 21.81 -3.09
CA PRO A 161 -6.69 23.23 -2.75
C PRO A 161 -7.76 23.99 -3.54
N GLY A 162 -8.64 24.70 -2.84
CA GLY A 162 -9.57 25.63 -3.47
C GLY A 162 -8.82 26.82 -4.09
N ARG A 163 -9.37 27.40 -5.17
CA ARG A 163 -8.98 28.76 -5.59
C ARG A 163 -9.28 29.71 -4.42
N PRO A 164 -8.41 30.68 -4.09
CA PRO A 164 -8.73 31.67 -3.08
C PRO A 164 -10.00 32.41 -3.51
N ALA A 165 -11.05 32.31 -2.70
CA ALA A 165 -12.22 33.15 -2.87
C ALA A 165 -11.78 34.59 -2.63
N LYS A 166 -12.12 35.50 -3.56
CA LYS A 166 -12.04 36.94 -3.30
C LYS A 166 -12.85 37.20 -2.03
N LEU A 167 -12.17 37.52 -0.94
CA LEU A 167 -12.82 37.96 0.28
C LEU A 167 -13.64 39.20 -0.08
N ARG A 168 -14.96 39.09 0.04
CA ARG A 168 -15.84 40.25 0.00
C ARG A 168 -15.58 40.99 1.30
N GLU A 169 -15.10 42.22 1.22
CA GLU A 169 -15.01 43.13 2.37
C GLU A 169 -16.36 43.14 3.08
N ALA A 170 -16.38 42.58 4.28
CA ALA A 170 -17.50 42.69 5.20
C ALA A 170 -17.19 43.92 6.07
N GLU A 171 -18.11 44.89 6.09
CA GLU A 171 -18.06 46.04 7.00
C GLU A 171 -17.92 45.54 8.45
N GLU A 172 -16.88 46.02 9.14
CA GLU A 172 -16.63 45.69 10.54
C GLU A 172 -17.68 46.34 11.46
N PRO A 173 -18.19 45.62 12.48
CA PRO A 173 -19.02 46.24 13.51
C PRO A 173 -18.14 47.02 14.50
N VAL A 174 -18.59 48.22 14.84
CA VAL A 174 -17.95 49.11 15.83
C VAL A 174 -17.98 48.44 17.21
N VAL A 175 -16.81 48.00 17.69
CA VAL A 175 -16.59 47.57 19.07
C VAL A 175 -15.94 48.73 19.84
N VAL A 176 -16.64 49.24 20.85
CA VAL A 176 -16.11 50.23 21.79
C VAL A 176 -15.17 49.52 22.75
N VAL A 177 -13.86 49.77 22.65
CA VAL A 177 -12.82 49.27 23.55
C VAL A 177 -12.50 50.35 24.59
N PRO A 178 -12.35 50.03 25.90
CA PRO A 178 -11.89 50.99 26.91
C PRO A 178 -10.42 51.39 26.66
N PRO A 179 -9.92 52.51 27.22
CA PRO A 179 -8.67 53.09 26.78
C PRO A 179 -7.48 52.17 27.11
N PRO A 180 -6.47 52.08 26.22
CA PRO A 180 -5.34 51.20 26.41
C PRO A 180 -4.39 51.75 27.47
N THR A 181 -4.02 50.88 28.41
CA THR A 181 -2.76 51.03 29.13
C THR A 181 -1.64 50.76 28.16
N THR A 182 -0.80 51.77 27.97
CA THR A 182 0.40 51.77 27.13
C THR A 182 1.36 50.67 27.57
N ALA A 183 1.55 49.66 26.72
CA ALA A 183 2.75 48.85 26.67
C ALA A 183 2.99 48.51 25.19
N THR A 184 3.78 49.34 24.54
CA THR A 184 4.32 49.07 23.21
C THR A 184 5.42 48.02 23.39
N GLU A 185 5.12 46.77 23.07
CA GLU A 185 6.13 45.73 22.89
C GLU A 185 6.39 45.64 21.38
N GLU A 186 7.44 46.32 20.93
CA GLU A 186 7.97 46.17 19.57
C GLU A 186 8.45 44.72 19.40
N ALA A 187 7.67 43.89 18.71
CA ALA A 187 8.12 42.57 18.29
C ALA A 187 9.30 42.73 17.33
N GLN A 188 10.50 42.40 17.79
CA GLN A 188 11.68 42.33 16.92
C GLN A 188 11.43 41.30 15.82
N PRO A 189 11.81 41.57 14.56
CA PRO A 189 11.64 40.59 13.49
C PRO A 189 12.45 39.34 13.82
N GLU A 190 11.79 38.17 13.80
CA GLU A 190 12.47 36.89 14.00
C GLU A 190 13.63 36.75 12.99
N PRO A 191 14.81 36.29 13.43
CA PRO A 191 15.95 36.10 12.55
C PRO A 191 15.62 35.10 11.44
N PHE A 192 16.16 35.34 10.24
CA PHE A 192 15.96 34.43 9.11
C PHE A 192 16.59 33.07 9.40
N GLU A 193 15.75 32.05 9.60
CA GLU A 193 16.17 30.66 9.63
C GLU A 193 15.93 30.00 8.25
N PRO A 194 17.02 29.67 7.52
CA PRO A 194 16.91 29.04 6.22
C PRO A 194 16.42 27.59 6.30
N VAL A 195 15.55 27.22 5.37
CA VAL A 195 15.03 25.87 5.19
C VAL A 195 15.89 25.10 4.19
N VAL A 196 16.40 23.95 4.62
CA VAL A 196 17.11 22.98 3.76
C VAL A 196 16.62 21.57 4.07
N ARG A 197 16.13 20.85 3.06
CA ARG A 197 15.78 19.43 3.16
C ARG A 197 16.70 18.59 2.31
N LEU A 198 16.82 17.32 2.68
CA LEU A 198 17.58 16.33 1.92
C LEU A 198 16.97 16.14 0.51
N VAL A 199 17.84 15.99 -0.47
CA VAL A 199 17.48 15.71 -1.85
C VAL A 199 17.36 14.20 -2.06
N PRO A 200 16.36 13.74 -2.84
CA PRO A 200 16.20 12.32 -3.13
C PRO A 200 17.38 11.81 -3.99
N ASP A 201 17.84 10.60 -3.67
CA ASP A 201 18.81 9.85 -4.48
C ASP A 201 18.22 9.53 -5.86
N PHE A 202 18.95 9.83 -6.94
CA PHE A 202 18.58 9.43 -8.28
C PHE A 202 18.86 7.93 -8.45
N THR A 203 17.86 7.12 -8.11
CA THR A 203 17.87 5.66 -8.23
C THR A 203 17.77 5.15 -9.69
N GLY A 204 18.00 6.03 -10.67
CA GLY A 204 17.93 5.74 -12.10
C GLY A 204 16.55 5.32 -12.61
N ARG A 205 16.50 4.79 -13.84
CA ARG A 205 15.25 4.27 -14.41
C ARG A 205 14.69 3.12 -13.57
N ALA A 206 15.55 2.27 -13.03
CA ALA A 206 15.13 1.11 -12.26
C ALA A 206 14.43 1.48 -10.95
N GLY A 207 14.94 2.46 -10.20
CA GLY A 207 14.27 2.90 -8.97
C GLY A 207 13.00 3.73 -9.21
N GLN A 208 12.88 4.40 -10.37
CA GLN A 208 11.58 4.96 -10.79
C GLN A 208 10.57 3.84 -11.04
N LEU A 209 10.96 2.82 -11.81
CA LEU A 209 10.09 1.67 -12.09
C LEU A 209 9.73 0.89 -10.83
N GLN A 210 10.65 0.78 -9.86
CA GLN A 210 10.42 0.05 -8.62
C GLN A 210 9.19 0.53 -7.84
N LYS A 211 8.88 1.84 -7.89
CA LYS A 211 7.73 2.44 -7.20
C LYS A 211 6.41 1.76 -7.56
N ASP A 212 6.25 1.40 -8.82
CA ASP A 212 5.06 0.75 -9.35
C ASP A 212 5.28 -0.75 -9.62
N ASN A 213 6.53 -1.23 -9.46
CA ASN A 213 6.95 -2.59 -9.76
C ASN A 213 7.76 -3.19 -8.62
N PRO A 214 7.10 -3.76 -7.60
CA PRO A 214 7.79 -4.28 -6.40
C PRO A 214 8.70 -5.48 -6.71
N VAL A 215 8.52 -6.15 -7.86
CA VAL A 215 9.43 -7.20 -8.37
C VAL A 215 10.87 -6.75 -8.49
N LEU A 216 11.07 -5.43 -8.65
CA LEU A 216 12.39 -4.81 -8.64
C LEU A 216 12.91 -4.63 -7.22
N ALA A 217 14.15 -5.02 -7.02
CA ALA A 217 14.88 -4.74 -5.79
C ALA A 217 16.30 -4.30 -6.09
N HIS A 218 16.88 -3.48 -5.23
CA HIS A 218 18.29 -3.17 -5.32
C HIS A 218 19.14 -4.42 -5.02
N ILE A 219 20.28 -4.57 -5.69
CA ILE A 219 21.16 -5.76 -5.58
C ILE A 219 21.64 -6.02 -4.14
N SER A 220 21.67 -5.00 -3.27
CA SER A 220 21.98 -5.18 -1.84
C SER A 220 20.95 -6.02 -1.08
N GLN A 221 19.73 -6.18 -1.62
CA GLN A 221 18.67 -7.01 -1.04
C GLN A 221 18.71 -8.45 -1.56
N TYR A 222 19.54 -8.74 -2.56
CA TYR A 222 19.66 -10.07 -3.14
C TYR A 222 20.14 -11.09 -2.12
N LYS A 223 19.47 -12.23 -2.09
CA LYS A 223 19.85 -13.41 -1.31
C LYS A 223 19.66 -14.63 -2.21
N PRO A 224 20.66 -15.53 -2.31
CA PRO A 224 20.48 -16.81 -2.97
C PRO A 224 19.28 -17.56 -2.37
N TYR A 225 18.56 -18.30 -3.20
CA TYR A 225 17.41 -19.07 -2.72
C TYR A 225 17.86 -20.21 -1.80
N ASP A 226 17.12 -20.39 -0.71
CA ASP A 226 17.20 -21.55 0.15
C ASP A 226 15.79 -22.13 0.38
N ARG A 227 15.72 -23.43 0.70
CA ARG A 227 14.46 -24.17 0.81
C ARG A 227 13.59 -23.78 2.02
N THR A 228 14.08 -22.94 2.93
CA THR A 228 13.32 -22.44 4.07
C THR A 228 12.55 -21.17 3.75
N ARG A 229 12.87 -20.50 2.63
CA ARG A 229 12.20 -19.28 2.19
C ARG A 229 10.76 -19.55 1.76
N ILE A 230 9.83 -18.86 2.40
CA ILE A 230 8.39 -18.91 2.10
C ILE A 230 8.11 -17.95 0.95
N MET A 231 8.12 -18.48 -0.27
CA MET A 231 7.98 -17.71 -1.49
C MET A 231 6.56 -17.16 -1.64
N ARG A 232 5.53 -17.90 -1.21
CA ARG A 232 4.11 -17.43 -1.26
C ARG A 232 3.83 -16.15 -0.47
N ARG A 233 4.73 -15.76 0.45
CA ARG A 233 4.64 -14.53 1.25
C ARG A 233 5.45 -13.38 0.67
N ASP A 234 6.26 -13.64 -0.35
CA ASP A 234 6.98 -12.60 -1.08
C ASP A 234 5.99 -11.88 -2.01
N LYS A 235 5.39 -10.80 -1.50
CA LYS A 235 4.40 -9.98 -2.21
C LYS A 235 4.98 -9.21 -3.39
N ASP A 236 6.30 -9.08 -3.39
CA ASP A 236 7.03 -8.37 -4.41
C ASP A 236 7.34 -9.28 -5.61
N ALA A 237 7.44 -10.59 -5.40
CA ALA A 237 7.73 -11.54 -6.45
C ALA A 237 6.58 -11.66 -7.46
N LEU A 238 6.93 -11.90 -8.72
CA LEU A 238 5.96 -12.28 -9.75
C LEU A 238 5.84 -13.80 -9.84
N TYR A 239 4.63 -14.26 -10.18
CA TYR A 239 4.26 -15.66 -10.22
C TYR A 239 3.91 -16.07 -11.66
N VAL A 240 4.62 -17.08 -12.16
CA VAL A 240 4.36 -17.68 -13.48
C VAL A 240 3.77 -19.05 -13.28
N HIS A 241 2.66 -19.31 -13.95
CA HIS A 241 1.87 -20.51 -13.79
C HIS A 241 2.16 -21.60 -14.81
N PHE A 242 2.17 -22.85 -14.35
CA PHE A 242 2.35 -24.03 -15.21
C PHE A 242 1.16 -24.96 -15.08
N PRO A 243 0.76 -25.68 -16.15
CA PRO A 243 -0.22 -26.74 -16.00
C PRO A 243 0.25 -27.85 -15.06
N LEU A 244 -0.70 -28.61 -14.51
CA LEU A 244 -0.45 -29.69 -13.57
C LEU A 244 0.59 -30.68 -14.10
N ALA A 245 1.64 -30.92 -13.31
CA ALA A 245 2.74 -31.84 -13.62
C ALA A 245 3.48 -31.56 -14.94
N LYS A 246 3.35 -30.34 -15.49
CA LYS A 246 4.07 -29.89 -16.70
C LYS A 246 5.07 -28.78 -16.37
N SER A 247 6.12 -28.70 -17.19
CA SER A 247 7.11 -27.62 -17.19
C SER A 247 7.05 -26.77 -18.46
N VAL A 248 6.14 -27.08 -19.39
CA VAL A 248 5.93 -26.27 -20.59
C VAL A 248 5.29 -24.95 -20.19
N LEU A 249 5.93 -23.84 -20.55
CA LEU A 249 5.43 -22.50 -20.32
C LEU A 249 4.37 -22.17 -21.38
N HIS A 250 3.14 -21.95 -20.94
CA HIS A 250 2.03 -21.52 -21.77
C HIS A 250 1.72 -20.06 -21.45
N THR A 251 1.88 -19.16 -22.42
CA THR A 251 1.66 -17.72 -22.21
C THR A 251 0.19 -17.40 -21.92
N ASP A 252 -0.74 -18.19 -22.46
CA ASP A 252 -2.20 -18.06 -22.29
C ASP A 252 -2.75 -18.77 -21.04
N PHE A 253 -1.90 -19.40 -20.24
CA PHE A 253 -2.33 -20.11 -19.04
C PHE A 253 -2.47 -19.16 -17.86
N ARG A 254 -3.71 -18.94 -17.41
CA ARG A 254 -4.06 -18.01 -16.32
C ARG A 254 -3.57 -16.59 -16.63
N GLU A 255 -2.89 -15.92 -15.69
CA GLU A 255 -2.41 -14.54 -15.83
C GLU A 255 -1.03 -14.44 -16.51
N ASN A 256 -0.48 -15.54 -17.02
CA ASN A 256 0.88 -15.60 -17.54
C ASN A 256 1.18 -14.55 -18.60
N GLU A 257 0.27 -14.25 -19.51
CA GLU A 257 0.48 -13.28 -20.58
C GLU A 257 0.91 -11.94 -20.00
N SER A 258 0.09 -11.39 -19.09
CA SER A 258 0.35 -10.13 -18.40
C SER A 258 1.63 -10.16 -17.53
N VAL A 259 1.91 -11.29 -16.88
CA VAL A 259 3.07 -11.42 -15.98
C VAL A 259 4.36 -11.48 -16.79
N LEU A 260 4.37 -12.27 -17.85
CA LEU A 260 5.53 -12.44 -18.74
C LEU A 260 5.81 -11.14 -19.50
N GLU A 261 4.79 -10.45 -20.00
CA GLU A 261 4.93 -9.13 -20.62
C GLU A 261 5.56 -8.14 -19.64
N ARG A 262 5.07 -8.10 -18.40
CA ARG A 262 5.62 -7.24 -17.34
C ARG A 262 7.09 -7.51 -17.04
N ILE A 263 7.48 -8.79 -16.93
CA ILE A 263 8.89 -9.17 -16.71
C ILE A 263 9.76 -8.63 -17.86
N VAL A 264 9.36 -8.90 -19.09
CA VAL A 264 10.10 -8.51 -20.30
C VAL A 264 10.20 -6.99 -20.42
N ASP A 265 9.08 -6.28 -20.26
CA ASP A 265 9.03 -4.83 -20.40
C ASP A 265 9.90 -4.10 -19.36
N ILE A 266 9.77 -4.46 -18.08
CA ILE A 266 10.57 -3.86 -17.01
C ILE A 266 12.07 -4.07 -17.26
N THR A 267 12.47 -5.32 -17.54
CA THR A 267 13.89 -5.64 -17.77
C THR A 267 14.43 -4.89 -18.98
N ARG A 268 13.67 -4.82 -20.08
CA ARG A 268 14.04 -4.07 -21.28
C ARG A 268 14.24 -2.58 -20.98
N GLN A 269 13.35 -1.96 -20.21
CA GLN A 269 13.45 -0.55 -19.87
C GLN A 269 14.66 -0.23 -19.00
N ILE A 270 15.04 -1.13 -18.08
CA ILE A 270 16.26 -0.95 -17.27
C ILE A 270 17.51 -1.11 -18.13
N MET A 271 17.53 -2.09 -19.03
CA MET A 271 18.66 -2.32 -19.92
C MET A 271 18.88 -1.21 -20.96
N ALA A 272 17.81 -0.51 -21.36
CA ALA A 272 17.89 0.62 -22.27
C ALA A 272 18.40 1.91 -21.61
N ASP A 273 18.46 1.94 -20.27
CA ASP A 273 18.89 3.09 -19.48
C ASP A 273 20.39 3.05 -19.18
N THR A 274 21.02 4.22 -19.05
CA THR A 274 22.46 4.34 -18.74
C THR A 274 22.74 4.54 -17.25
N THR A 275 21.72 4.78 -16.45
CA THR A 275 21.82 5.09 -15.02
C THR A 275 21.46 3.89 -14.13
N SER A 276 20.98 2.81 -14.73
CA SER A 276 20.64 1.55 -14.06
C SER A 276 21.10 0.35 -14.87
N SER A 277 21.32 -0.78 -14.21
CA SER A 277 21.63 -2.04 -14.87
C SER A 277 21.00 -3.21 -14.11
N VAL A 278 20.48 -4.18 -14.85
CA VAL A 278 20.03 -5.45 -14.28
C VAL A 278 21.26 -6.25 -13.86
N LYS A 279 21.27 -6.75 -12.63
CA LYS A 279 22.37 -7.55 -12.09
C LYS A 279 22.02 -9.02 -11.98
N VAL A 280 20.84 -9.34 -11.44
CA VAL A 280 20.39 -10.72 -11.24
C VAL A 280 18.89 -10.81 -11.50
N ILE A 281 18.48 -11.76 -12.32
CA ILE A 281 17.10 -12.19 -12.47
C ILE A 281 17.02 -13.55 -11.76
N GLN A 282 16.49 -13.53 -10.54
CA GLN A 282 16.33 -14.75 -9.74
C GLN A 282 15.04 -15.45 -10.16
N ILE A 283 15.16 -16.70 -10.60
CA ILE A 283 14.04 -17.53 -11.02
C ILE A 283 14.03 -18.79 -10.16
N ILE A 284 12.93 -19.03 -9.45
CA ILE A 284 12.79 -20.21 -8.59
C ILE A 284 11.62 -21.03 -9.10
N GLY A 285 11.89 -22.23 -9.59
CA GLY A 285 10.85 -23.20 -9.94
C GLY A 285 10.53 -24.08 -8.74
N LEU A 286 9.25 -24.24 -8.41
CA LEU A 286 8.80 -25.16 -7.37
C LEU A 286 7.89 -26.26 -7.92
N ALA A 287 7.80 -27.35 -7.17
CA ALA A 287 6.91 -28.47 -7.39
C ALA A 287 6.03 -28.69 -6.15
N SER A 288 4.88 -29.31 -6.38
CA SER A 288 4.00 -29.75 -5.28
C SER A 288 4.67 -30.90 -4.51
N ILE A 289 4.30 -31.09 -3.25
CA ILE A 289 4.77 -32.18 -2.38
C ILE A 289 4.18 -33.56 -2.75
N GLU A 290 3.70 -33.71 -3.99
CA GLU A 290 2.99 -34.91 -4.44
C GLU A 290 3.86 -35.68 -5.43
N GLY A 291 4.07 -36.97 -5.17
CA GLY A 291 4.80 -37.85 -6.08
C GLY A 291 6.28 -37.97 -5.72
N PRO A 292 7.07 -38.66 -6.55
CA PRO A 292 8.45 -38.96 -6.20
C PRO A 292 9.33 -37.70 -6.14
N ILE A 293 10.12 -37.56 -5.07
CA ILE A 293 11.03 -36.42 -4.86
C ILE A 293 11.87 -36.12 -6.10
N ALA A 294 12.54 -37.14 -6.67
CA ALA A 294 13.38 -36.96 -7.86
C ALA A 294 12.60 -36.42 -9.08
N GLY A 295 11.32 -36.78 -9.20
CA GLY A 295 10.43 -36.25 -10.23
C GLY A 295 10.08 -34.79 -9.98
N ASN A 296 9.80 -34.43 -8.73
CA ASN A 296 9.49 -33.06 -8.31
C ASN A 296 10.70 -32.14 -8.44
N GLU A 297 11.90 -32.60 -8.09
CA GLU A 297 13.17 -31.88 -8.32
C GLU A 297 13.34 -31.55 -9.81
N LYS A 298 13.20 -32.56 -10.68
CA LYS A 298 13.34 -32.36 -12.13
C LYS A 298 12.27 -31.42 -12.68
N LEU A 299 11.03 -31.56 -12.22
CA LEU A 299 9.92 -30.71 -12.62
C LEU A 299 10.15 -29.24 -12.24
N ALA A 300 10.56 -29.01 -11.00
CA ALA A 300 10.90 -27.69 -10.47
C ALA A 300 12.02 -27.03 -11.29
N THR A 301 13.13 -27.74 -11.51
CA THR A 301 14.25 -27.25 -12.33
C THR A 301 13.81 -26.92 -13.76
N ASN A 302 13.06 -27.81 -14.40
CA ASN A 302 12.62 -27.59 -15.78
C ASN A 302 11.66 -26.39 -15.91
N ARG A 303 10.84 -26.11 -14.90
CA ARG A 303 9.97 -24.92 -14.87
C ARG A 303 10.80 -23.64 -14.78
N ALA A 304 11.81 -23.63 -13.91
CA ALA A 304 12.72 -22.50 -13.76
C ALA A 304 13.46 -22.21 -15.07
N LEU A 305 14.01 -23.27 -15.70
CA LEU A 305 14.69 -23.19 -16.99
C LEU A 305 13.76 -22.75 -18.13
N ALA A 306 12.53 -23.25 -18.18
CA ALA A 306 11.57 -22.84 -19.20
C ALA A 306 11.29 -21.32 -19.16
N LEU A 307 11.15 -20.76 -17.95
CA LEU A 307 10.97 -19.33 -17.77
C LEU A 307 12.25 -18.54 -18.09
N GLN A 308 13.41 -19.03 -17.66
CA GLN A 308 14.69 -18.44 -18.02
C GLN A 308 14.84 -18.35 -19.55
N HIS A 309 14.64 -19.46 -20.26
CA HIS A 309 14.77 -19.51 -21.72
C HIS A 309 13.81 -18.54 -22.42
N TYR A 310 12.57 -18.45 -21.95
CA TYR A 310 11.62 -17.48 -22.46
C TYR A 310 12.14 -16.05 -22.31
N VAL A 311 12.58 -15.65 -21.11
CA VAL A 311 13.08 -14.29 -20.86
C VAL A 311 14.37 -14.02 -21.66
N GLN A 312 15.27 -15.00 -21.76
CA GLN A 312 16.47 -14.93 -22.57
C GLN A 312 16.16 -14.71 -24.05
N GLU A 313 15.20 -15.44 -24.61
CA GLU A 313 14.82 -15.32 -26.01
C GLU A 313 14.17 -13.97 -26.31
N GLN A 314 13.27 -13.49 -25.44
CA GLN A 314 12.55 -12.22 -25.60
C GLN A 314 13.45 -10.98 -25.47
N LEU A 315 14.57 -11.09 -24.74
CA LEU A 315 15.46 -9.95 -24.43
C LEU A 315 16.87 -10.09 -25.00
N GLN A 316 17.25 -11.26 -25.52
CA GLN A 316 18.58 -11.57 -26.04
C GLN A 316 19.70 -11.29 -24.99
N ILE A 317 19.48 -11.77 -23.76
CA ILE A 317 20.40 -11.54 -22.62
C ILE A 317 21.23 -12.78 -22.25
N PRO A 318 22.45 -12.59 -21.69
CA PRO A 318 23.32 -13.70 -21.35
C PRO A 318 22.83 -14.47 -20.11
N ASP A 319 23.24 -15.74 -20.04
CA ASP A 319 23.00 -16.66 -18.92
C ASP A 319 23.52 -16.12 -17.57
N SER A 320 24.60 -15.33 -17.60
CA SER A 320 25.21 -14.74 -16.41
C SER A 320 24.32 -13.79 -15.63
N LEU A 321 23.21 -13.32 -16.21
CA LEU A 321 22.23 -12.48 -15.50
C LEU A 321 21.22 -13.28 -14.69
N PHE A 322 21.21 -14.62 -14.77
CA PHE A 322 20.20 -15.44 -14.11
C PHE A 322 20.74 -16.19 -12.90
N ASP A 323 19.95 -16.19 -11.83
CA ASP A 323 20.07 -17.14 -10.71
C ASP A 323 18.85 -18.06 -10.78
N THR A 324 19.00 -19.16 -11.53
CA THR A 324 17.90 -20.09 -11.80
C THR A 324 18.02 -21.32 -10.92
N VAL A 325 17.03 -21.50 -10.05
CA VAL A 325 17.05 -22.52 -9.01
C VAL A 325 15.83 -23.43 -9.11
N GLY A 326 16.07 -24.74 -9.21
CA GLY A 326 15.06 -25.75 -8.94
C GLY A 326 14.90 -25.93 -7.43
N GLY A 327 13.88 -25.30 -6.85
CA GLY A 327 13.63 -25.36 -5.41
C GLY A 327 13.05 -26.70 -4.93
N GLY A 328 12.68 -27.59 -5.86
CA GLY A 328 12.09 -28.89 -5.55
C GLY A 328 10.70 -28.75 -4.96
N GLU A 329 10.38 -29.58 -3.98
CA GLU A 329 9.08 -29.55 -3.29
C GLU A 329 8.94 -28.31 -2.40
N ALA A 330 7.83 -27.59 -2.57
CA ALA A 330 7.54 -26.34 -1.87
C ALA A 330 7.15 -26.53 -0.39
N TRP A 331 7.92 -27.28 0.40
CA TRP A 331 7.58 -27.60 1.79
C TRP A 331 7.39 -26.37 2.68
N ALA A 332 8.20 -25.32 2.51
CA ALA A 332 8.07 -24.07 3.28
C ALA A 332 6.75 -23.37 2.98
N ASP A 333 6.38 -23.25 1.70
CA ASP A 333 5.10 -22.69 1.29
C ASP A 333 3.93 -23.56 1.77
N PHE A 334 4.05 -24.90 1.67
CA PHE A 334 3.02 -25.83 2.08
C PHE A 334 2.74 -25.75 3.59
N ARG A 335 3.80 -25.78 4.40
CA ARG A 335 3.71 -25.62 5.85
C ARG A 335 3.03 -24.30 6.21
N ASP A 336 3.45 -23.21 5.58
CA ASP A 336 2.90 -21.87 5.83
C ASP A 336 1.41 -21.79 5.50
N GLN A 337 1.00 -22.35 4.36
CA GLN A 337 -0.40 -22.41 3.94
C GLN A 337 -1.23 -23.28 4.86
N LEU A 338 -0.69 -24.41 5.30
CA LEU A 338 -1.35 -25.30 6.24
C LEU A 338 -1.56 -24.60 7.60
N ALA A 339 -0.54 -23.91 8.12
CA ALA A 339 -0.64 -23.16 9.38
C ALA A 339 -1.68 -22.03 9.30
N GLU A 340 -1.78 -21.34 8.16
CA GLU A 340 -2.85 -20.38 7.91
C GLU A 340 -4.22 -21.07 7.96
N CYS A 341 -4.39 -22.19 7.23
CA CYS A 341 -5.63 -22.96 7.20
C CYS A 341 -6.07 -23.49 8.58
N VAL A 342 -5.14 -23.89 9.45
CA VAL A 342 -5.46 -24.28 10.84
C VAL A 342 -6.26 -23.18 11.55
N THR A 343 -5.91 -21.90 11.32
CA THR A 343 -6.59 -20.77 11.95
C THR A 343 -7.87 -20.34 11.22
N THR A 344 -7.93 -20.53 9.90
CA THR A 344 -9.04 -20.03 9.07
C THR A 344 -10.16 -21.05 8.85
N GLU A 345 -9.89 -22.34 9.00
CA GLU A 345 -10.81 -23.46 8.77
C GLU A 345 -11.11 -24.24 10.06
N PRO A 346 -11.97 -23.74 10.97
CA PRO A 346 -12.23 -24.38 12.27
C PRO A 346 -12.76 -25.81 12.18
N GLN A 347 -13.41 -26.17 11.05
CA GLN A 347 -13.96 -27.51 10.83
C GLN A 347 -12.89 -28.57 10.60
N HIS A 348 -11.69 -28.17 10.17
CA HIS A 348 -10.56 -29.06 9.90
C HIS A 348 -9.34 -28.72 10.76
N SER A 349 -9.47 -27.77 11.69
CA SER A 349 -8.34 -27.19 12.43
C SER A 349 -7.55 -28.25 13.19
N GLU A 350 -8.22 -29.23 13.80
CA GLU A 350 -7.55 -30.31 14.54
C GLU A 350 -6.76 -31.24 13.62
N GLU A 351 -7.36 -31.70 12.51
CA GLU A 351 -6.67 -32.58 11.56
C GLU A 351 -5.56 -31.86 10.81
N LEU A 352 -5.72 -30.57 10.50
CA LEU A 352 -4.69 -29.75 9.87
C LEU A 352 -3.55 -29.43 10.85
N GLN A 353 -3.84 -29.27 12.15
CA GLN A 353 -2.80 -29.13 13.17
C GLN A 353 -1.98 -30.41 13.29
N GLN A 354 -2.61 -31.59 13.28
CA GLN A 354 -1.90 -32.87 13.25
C GLN A 354 -1.01 -33.01 12.01
N ALA A 355 -1.49 -32.59 10.83
CA ALA A 355 -0.66 -32.54 9.62
C ALA A 355 0.54 -31.59 9.80
N LEU A 356 0.35 -30.44 10.42
CA LEU A 356 1.43 -29.48 10.69
C LEU A 356 2.47 -30.07 11.64
N ASP A 357 2.04 -30.76 12.69
CA ASP A 357 2.92 -31.43 13.65
C ASP A 357 3.77 -32.53 12.97
N ILE A 358 3.19 -33.25 11.98
CA ILE A 358 3.94 -34.22 11.16
C ILE A 358 5.04 -33.51 10.34
N ILE A 359 4.71 -32.37 9.73
CA ILE A 359 5.68 -31.59 8.94
C ILE A 359 6.85 -31.12 9.81
N ASP A 360 6.56 -30.71 11.04
CA ASP A 360 7.54 -30.15 11.98
C ASP A 360 8.41 -31.21 12.65
N SER A 361 7.89 -32.41 12.84
CA SER A 361 8.58 -33.49 13.57
C SER A 361 9.33 -34.48 12.67
N GLU A 362 8.89 -34.70 11.43
CA GLU A 362 9.52 -35.64 10.51
C GLU A 362 10.43 -34.91 9.53
N SER A 363 11.73 -35.21 9.53
CA SER A 363 12.71 -34.55 8.65
C SER A 363 12.81 -35.20 7.27
N ASP A 364 12.51 -36.49 7.14
CA ASP A 364 12.56 -37.19 5.86
C ASP A 364 11.30 -36.89 5.03
N ALA A 365 11.47 -36.27 3.86
CA ALA A 365 10.37 -35.85 3.01
C ALA A 365 9.48 -37.02 2.53
N ASN A 366 10.05 -38.19 2.24
CA ASN A 366 9.27 -39.37 1.81
C ASN A 366 8.44 -39.91 2.97
N ILE A 367 9.05 -40.03 4.15
CA ILE A 367 8.33 -40.50 5.35
C ILE A 367 7.25 -39.50 5.74
N ARG A 368 7.54 -38.20 5.64
CA ARG A 368 6.60 -37.09 5.90
C ARG A 368 5.39 -37.17 4.97
N GLU A 369 5.59 -37.27 3.65
CA GLU A 369 4.48 -37.43 2.68
C GLU A 369 3.67 -38.70 2.99
N GLN A 370 4.33 -39.83 3.28
CA GLN A 370 3.63 -41.08 3.60
C GLN A 370 2.77 -40.98 4.87
N LYS A 371 3.28 -40.32 5.93
CA LYS A 371 2.53 -40.06 7.16
C LYS A 371 1.30 -39.19 6.88
N LEU A 372 1.48 -38.09 6.14
CA LEU A 372 0.38 -37.21 5.73
C LEU A 372 -0.69 -37.96 4.93
N ARG A 373 -0.28 -38.81 3.98
CA ARG A 373 -1.17 -39.61 3.13
C ARG A 373 -2.01 -40.64 3.88
N ARG A 374 -1.48 -41.21 4.96
CA ARG A 374 -2.15 -42.26 5.75
C ARG A 374 -3.02 -41.70 6.87
N MET A 375 -2.77 -40.47 7.30
CA MET A 375 -3.49 -39.82 8.40
C MET A 375 -5.01 -39.83 8.18
N ASN A 376 -5.77 -40.12 9.24
CA ASN A 376 -7.24 -40.17 9.24
C ASN A 376 -7.86 -41.01 8.11
N GLY A 377 -7.18 -42.10 7.75
CA GLY A 377 -7.60 -42.99 6.65
C GLY A 377 -7.48 -42.33 5.27
N GLY A 378 -6.61 -41.32 5.12
CA GLY A 378 -6.40 -40.57 3.89
C GLY A 378 -7.42 -39.45 3.62
N ARG A 379 -8.41 -39.26 4.49
CA ARG A 379 -9.43 -38.20 4.34
C ARG A 379 -8.82 -36.80 4.41
N THR A 380 -7.94 -36.56 5.38
CA THR A 380 -7.27 -35.25 5.51
C THR A 380 -6.33 -34.99 4.34
N TRP A 381 -5.60 -36.01 3.87
CA TRP A 381 -4.78 -35.87 2.66
C TRP A 381 -5.61 -35.50 1.43
N LYS A 382 -6.77 -36.14 1.25
CA LYS A 382 -7.70 -35.78 0.17
C LYS A 382 -8.13 -34.31 0.27
N TYR A 383 -8.48 -33.84 1.47
CA TYR A 383 -8.82 -32.43 1.70
C TYR A 383 -7.65 -31.49 1.35
N ILE A 384 -6.45 -31.77 1.88
CA ILE A 384 -5.21 -31.01 1.60
C ILE A 384 -4.95 -30.95 0.09
N LYS A 385 -5.08 -32.09 -0.59
CA LYS A 385 -4.89 -32.23 -2.03
C LYS A 385 -5.88 -31.39 -2.85
N GLU A 386 -7.13 -31.32 -2.41
CA GLU A 386 -8.20 -30.62 -3.15
C GLU A 386 -8.23 -29.12 -2.87
N HIS A 387 -7.91 -28.69 -1.65
CA HIS A 387 -8.18 -27.32 -1.17
C HIS A 387 -6.92 -26.51 -0.81
N ILE A 388 -5.77 -27.16 -0.57
CA ILE A 388 -4.54 -26.47 -0.15
C ILE A 388 -3.49 -26.52 -1.27
N LEU A 389 -3.23 -27.70 -1.81
CA LEU A 389 -2.20 -27.89 -2.84
C LEU A 389 -2.61 -27.39 -4.23
N SER A 390 -3.85 -26.97 -4.44
CA SER A 390 -4.36 -26.49 -5.74
C SER A 390 -3.53 -25.34 -6.33
N ASP A 391 -3.04 -24.43 -5.48
CA ASP A 391 -2.27 -23.25 -5.91
C ASP A 391 -0.75 -23.51 -5.94
N GLN A 392 -0.24 -24.44 -5.13
CA GLN A 392 1.20 -24.79 -5.12
C GLN A 392 1.65 -25.66 -6.28
N ARG A 393 0.72 -26.19 -7.06
CA ARG A 393 1.02 -27.08 -8.19
C ARG A 393 1.70 -26.39 -9.37
N ASN A 394 1.73 -25.05 -9.39
CA ASN A 394 1.82 -24.29 -10.63
C ASN A 394 2.63 -22.98 -10.48
N SER A 395 3.79 -22.93 -9.82
CA SER A 395 4.47 -21.63 -9.61
C SER A 395 5.98 -21.65 -9.93
N GLY A 396 6.37 -20.78 -10.86
CA GLY A 396 7.71 -20.23 -10.97
C GLY A 396 7.72 -18.80 -10.40
N TYR A 397 8.70 -18.48 -9.57
CA TYR A 397 8.84 -17.18 -8.92
C TYR A 397 9.92 -16.37 -9.61
N VAL A 398 9.71 -15.06 -9.77
CA VAL A 398 10.71 -14.15 -10.35
C VAL A 398 10.90 -12.92 -9.47
N ARG A 399 12.17 -12.57 -9.25
CA ARG A 399 12.59 -11.24 -8.78
C ARG A 399 13.69 -10.70 -9.69
N ILE A 400 13.69 -9.39 -9.89
CA ILE A 400 14.67 -8.71 -10.73
C ILE A 400 15.47 -7.77 -9.83
N PHE A 401 16.76 -8.03 -9.72
CA PHE A 401 17.69 -7.22 -8.96
C PHE A 401 18.47 -6.30 -9.87
N TYR A 402 18.47 -5.02 -9.53
CA TYR A 402 19.18 -3.99 -10.28
C TYR A 402 20.20 -3.29 -9.41
N ASP A 403 21.11 -2.61 -10.07
CA ASP A 403 22.04 -1.65 -9.48
C ASP A 403 21.92 -0.35 -10.27
N TYR A 404 22.28 0.77 -9.65
CA TYR A 404 22.25 2.07 -10.31
C TYR A 404 23.59 2.78 -10.15
N VAL A 405 23.90 3.66 -11.10
CA VAL A 405 25.07 4.52 -10.98
C VAL A 405 24.87 5.37 -9.73
N PRO A 406 25.74 5.28 -8.72
CA PRO A 406 25.51 6.01 -7.47
C PRO A 406 25.40 7.50 -7.74
N ASP A 407 24.32 8.13 -7.25
CA ASP A 407 24.14 9.57 -7.34
C ASP A 407 25.08 10.28 -6.36
N LYS A 408 26.33 10.42 -6.79
CA LYS A 408 27.38 11.08 -6.01
C LYS A 408 26.98 12.51 -5.64
N ALA A 409 26.21 13.19 -6.49
CA ALA A 409 25.76 14.54 -6.22
C ALA A 409 24.75 14.57 -5.08
N ALA A 410 23.70 13.74 -5.12
CA ALA A 410 22.74 13.66 -4.01
C ALA A 410 23.41 13.29 -2.68
N LYS A 411 24.38 12.36 -2.69
CA LYS A 411 25.15 12.02 -1.49
C LYS A 411 25.87 13.24 -0.91
N VAL A 412 26.63 13.96 -1.73
CA VAL A 412 27.37 15.17 -1.30
C VAL A 412 26.43 16.28 -0.84
N ILE A 413 25.30 16.48 -1.54
CA ILE A 413 24.29 17.48 -1.15
C ILE A 413 23.69 17.14 0.21
N ASN A 414 23.35 15.87 0.46
CA ASN A 414 22.74 15.43 1.72
C ASN A 414 23.73 15.51 2.88
N GLU A 415 24.98 15.07 2.67
CA GLU A 415 26.07 15.20 3.64
C GLU A 415 26.30 16.68 4.03
N ALA A 416 26.34 17.58 3.04
CA ALA A 416 26.45 19.01 3.30
C ALA A 416 25.19 19.59 3.97
N SER A 417 23.99 19.13 3.59
CA SER A 417 22.73 19.60 4.18
C SER A 417 22.63 19.25 5.65
N GLU A 418 23.13 18.07 6.06
CA GLU A 418 23.22 17.69 7.47
C GLU A 418 24.17 18.62 8.25
N LEU A 419 25.34 18.94 7.69
CA LEU A 419 26.26 19.90 8.30
C LEU A 419 25.63 21.29 8.50
N LEU A 420 24.75 21.73 7.60
CA LEU A 420 24.03 23.01 7.69
C LEU A 420 22.98 23.05 8.80
N THR A 421 22.60 21.91 9.38
CA THR A 421 21.68 21.86 10.53
C THR A 421 22.39 22.02 11.88
N THR A 422 23.72 22.00 11.89
CA THR A 422 24.52 22.12 13.11
C THR A 422 24.85 23.58 13.40
N ASP A 423 24.77 24.01 14.66
CA ASP A 423 25.16 25.37 15.05
C ASP A 423 26.71 25.48 15.15
N CYS A 424 27.37 25.48 14.00
CA CYS A 424 28.82 25.36 13.89
C CYS A 424 29.35 26.05 12.62
N ILE A 425 30.10 27.15 12.80
CA ILE A 425 30.62 27.94 11.67
C ILE A 425 31.59 27.16 10.77
N ASP A 426 32.43 26.29 11.36
CA ASP A 426 33.36 25.45 10.59
C ASP A 426 32.60 24.37 9.80
N CYS A 427 31.48 23.89 10.35
CA CYS A 427 30.60 22.93 9.68
C CYS A 427 29.89 23.58 8.50
N HIS A 428 29.44 24.83 8.62
CA HIS A 428 28.87 25.61 7.50
C HIS A 428 29.90 25.86 6.38
N ARG A 429 31.16 26.15 6.74
CA ARG A 429 32.25 26.32 5.76
C ARG A 429 32.58 25.02 5.05
N GLU A 430 32.60 23.89 5.75
CA GLU A 430 32.80 22.59 5.12
C GLU A 430 31.62 22.20 4.22
N ALA A 431 30.39 22.45 4.65
CA ALA A 431 29.19 22.27 3.83
C ALA A 431 29.27 23.09 2.53
N LEU A 432 29.68 24.35 2.62
CA LEU A 432 29.91 25.21 1.44
C LEU A 432 30.97 24.61 0.51
N ARG A 433 32.09 24.13 1.05
CA ARG A 433 33.17 23.48 0.28
C ARG A 433 32.66 22.24 -0.45
N LEU A 434 31.88 21.39 0.22
CA LEU A 434 31.25 20.21 -0.37
C LEU A 434 30.28 20.59 -1.49
N LEU A 435 29.35 21.52 -1.23
CA LEU A 435 28.33 21.97 -2.18
C LEU A 435 28.95 22.64 -3.43
N GLN A 436 30.10 23.29 -3.30
CA GLN A 436 30.84 23.83 -4.45
C GLN A 436 31.30 22.75 -5.44
N THR A 437 31.57 21.53 -4.97
CA THR A 437 31.96 20.41 -5.85
C THR A 437 30.79 19.92 -6.74
N VAL A 438 29.56 20.17 -6.30
CA VAL A 438 28.31 19.77 -6.96
C VAL A 438 27.47 20.97 -7.41
N ARG A 439 28.08 22.16 -7.51
CA ARG A 439 27.40 23.43 -7.86
C ARG A 439 26.67 23.46 -9.20
N ASN A 440 26.94 22.49 -10.07
CA ASN A 440 26.27 22.36 -11.36
C ASN A 440 25.00 21.51 -11.28
N ASP A 441 24.79 20.77 -10.18
CA ASP A 441 23.55 20.05 -9.93
C ASP A 441 22.48 21.07 -9.51
N GLU A 442 21.33 21.01 -10.17
CA GLU A 442 20.22 21.93 -9.91
C GLU A 442 19.63 21.73 -8.51
N ARG A 443 19.70 20.50 -7.97
CA ARG A 443 19.20 20.17 -6.64
C ARG A 443 20.07 20.75 -5.53
N ALA A 444 21.36 21.00 -5.82
CA ALA A 444 22.30 21.59 -4.88
C ALA A 444 22.02 23.08 -4.62
N GLN A 445 21.31 23.78 -5.52
CA GLN A 445 21.22 25.24 -5.49
C GLN A 445 20.59 25.79 -4.19
N ASN A 446 19.55 25.15 -3.64
CA ASN A 446 18.96 25.61 -2.38
C ASN A 446 19.95 25.43 -1.21
N ALA A 447 20.54 24.24 -1.07
CA ALA A 447 21.52 23.96 -0.02
C ALA A 447 22.76 24.87 -0.14
N LEU A 448 23.22 25.14 -1.37
CA LEU A 448 24.31 26.10 -1.64
C LEU A 448 23.92 27.50 -1.19
N GLY A 449 22.69 27.96 -1.47
CA GLY A 449 22.17 29.23 -0.99
C GLY A 449 22.14 29.33 0.53
N VAL A 450 21.72 28.26 1.22
CA VAL A 450 21.75 28.20 2.70
C VAL A 450 23.18 28.27 3.23
N ALA A 451 24.11 27.51 2.65
CA ALA A 451 25.52 27.53 3.05
C ALA A 451 26.17 28.91 2.87
N LEU A 452 25.91 29.56 1.73
CA LEU A 452 26.37 30.92 1.43
C LEU A 452 25.80 31.93 2.44
N TRP A 453 24.51 31.82 2.77
CA TRP A 453 23.86 32.71 3.73
C TRP A 453 24.50 32.59 5.12
N LEU A 454 24.65 31.36 5.63
CA LEU A 454 25.24 31.08 6.93
C LEU A 454 26.73 31.46 7.00
N CYS A 455 27.41 31.54 5.85
CA CYS A 455 28.79 32.01 5.73
C CYS A 455 28.90 33.54 5.51
N GLY A 456 27.78 34.28 5.50
CA GLY A 456 27.75 35.73 5.33
C GLY A 456 27.79 36.23 3.88
N GLN A 457 27.65 35.35 2.90
CA GLN A 457 27.65 35.69 1.47
C GLN A 457 26.21 35.86 0.95
N GLN A 458 25.53 36.90 1.44
CA GLN A 458 24.08 37.08 1.27
C GLN A 458 23.63 37.31 -0.19
N ASP A 459 24.40 38.06 -0.98
CA ASP A 459 24.06 38.34 -2.38
C ASP A 459 24.11 37.06 -3.24
N GLU A 460 25.15 36.24 -3.04
CA GLU A 460 25.32 34.96 -3.72
C GLU A 460 24.28 33.94 -3.26
N ALA A 461 23.91 33.97 -1.97
CA ALA A 461 22.86 33.15 -1.41
C ALA A 461 21.50 33.43 -2.07
N LEU A 462 21.16 34.72 -2.23
CA LEU A 462 19.92 35.15 -2.90
C LEU A 462 19.86 34.65 -4.35
N GLU A 463 20.96 34.69 -5.08
CA GLU A 463 21.01 34.20 -6.45
C GLU A 463 20.78 32.68 -6.53
N CYS A 464 21.39 31.92 -5.62
CA CYS A 464 21.18 30.48 -5.50
C CYS A 464 19.72 30.15 -5.16
N PHE A 465 19.09 30.89 -4.23
CA PHE A 465 17.68 30.71 -3.90
C PHE A 465 16.77 31.03 -5.10
N ARG A 466 17.02 32.12 -5.84
CA ARG A 466 16.24 32.45 -7.06
C ARG A 466 16.34 31.36 -8.11
N ARG A 467 17.56 30.87 -8.37
CA ARG A 467 17.79 29.78 -9.34
C ARG A 467 17.08 28.48 -8.92
N ALA A 468 17.18 28.10 -7.65
CA ALA A 468 16.49 26.93 -7.12
C ALA A 468 14.97 27.07 -7.20
N ALA A 469 14.44 28.24 -6.84
CA ALA A 469 13.00 28.53 -6.87
C ALA A 469 12.43 28.52 -8.30
N ALA A 470 13.18 29.05 -9.28
CA ALA A 470 12.84 29.00 -10.70
C ALA A 470 12.76 27.56 -11.23
N ASN A 471 13.59 26.67 -10.71
CA ASN A 471 13.56 25.23 -11.00
C ASN A 471 12.50 24.46 -10.17
N GLY A 472 11.62 25.15 -9.44
CA GLY A 472 10.51 24.56 -8.70
C GLY A 472 10.84 24.02 -7.31
N ASN A 473 12.01 24.36 -6.74
CA ASN A 473 12.35 23.97 -5.38
C ASN A 473 11.49 24.72 -4.34
N SER A 474 10.68 23.99 -3.58
CA SER A 474 9.76 24.58 -2.59
C SER A 474 10.45 25.25 -1.41
N ASP A 475 11.61 24.74 -0.99
CA ASP A 475 12.34 25.25 0.16
C ASP A 475 13.00 26.59 -0.20
N ALA A 476 13.51 26.71 -1.44
CA ALA A 476 14.03 27.98 -1.95
C ALA A 476 12.94 29.05 -2.09
N GLN A 477 11.73 28.66 -2.54
CA GLN A 477 10.58 29.56 -2.58
C GLN A 477 10.14 30.03 -1.18
N GLU A 478 10.25 29.15 -0.18
CA GLU A 478 10.01 29.50 1.23
C GLU A 478 11.09 30.47 1.75
N ASN A 479 12.36 30.16 1.49
CA ASN A 479 13.50 31.01 1.88
C ASN A 479 13.37 32.42 1.32
N LEU A 480 13.07 32.56 0.03
CA LEU A 480 12.85 33.87 -0.60
C LEU A 480 11.67 34.62 0.03
N ARG A 481 10.53 33.94 0.27
CA ARG A 481 9.35 34.58 0.86
C ARG A 481 9.63 35.12 2.26
N ARG A 482 10.37 34.37 3.08
CA ARG A 482 10.77 34.81 4.43
C ARG A 482 11.72 36.01 4.36
N LEU A 483 12.68 36.00 3.44
CA LEU A 483 13.59 37.13 3.22
C LEU A 483 12.85 38.39 2.77
N GLU A 484 11.90 38.27 1.84
CA GLU A 484 11.06 39.37 1.38
C GLU A 484 10.23 40.00 2.52
N ALA A 485 9.65 39.15 3.39
CA ALA A 485 8.90 39.60 4.56
C ALA A 485 9.79 40.42 5.53
N MET A 486 11.04 40.02 5.75
CA MET A 486 11.97 40.75 6.60
C MET A 486 12.39 42.11 6.00
N THR A 487 12.54 42.19 4.69
CA THR A 487 12.85 43.47 4.01
C THR A 487 11.68 44.45 3.98
N THR A 488 10.43 43.96 4.07
CA THR A 488 9.23 44.80 4.06
C THR A 488 8.87 45.31 5.47
N THR A 489 9.46 44.72 6.51
CA THR A 489 9.22 45.05 7.93
C THR A 489 10.28 46.00 8.52
N LYS A 490 11.35 46.30 7.77
CA LYS A 490 12.33 47.36 8.05
C LYS A 490 11.92 48.65 7.37
#